data_AF-A0A9X1NP36-F1
#
_entry.id   AF-A0A9X1NP36-F1
#
_cell.length_a   1.000
_cell.length_b   1.000
_cell.length_c   1.000
_cell.angle_alpha   90.00
_cell.angle_beta   90.00
_cell.angle_gamma   90.00
#
_symmetry.space_group_name_H-M   'P 1'
#
loop_
_entity.id
_entity.type
_entity.pdbx_description
1 polymer ?
#
loop_
_entity_poly.entity_id
_entity_poly.type
_entity_poly.pdbx_seq_one_letter_code
_entity_poly.pdbx_strand_id
1 'polypeptide(L)'
;MMVTRRYSAVALLCIPLCLTQILVPSAPAMASPLTTGAVCTGASPSCNRCISNVADAVNSLRDHGDPMGFSVVGDPVGNAASSHHWQGLQRLSGSGENYLVISKSDNGRGTVPFSLVRMTQPRSVAERWRSNRLSASPYPATAPTNAQMVGDQPMPAYLSNYAHSGGLQSSGNILAVALDGSLSGGMGQVLFYDMSDLANITLLPPRITTMTGEAGSVSLAQLGDGTFLAATARNAANTLEFYRSTASDLGQSGTTFSLVGTWHESALQTTIGDSEFGDYQSLHFITQCDGSLFLAGTHMNTSVVVGIGEDWLDLFRVTDANGQVGLTKVAKKHLYCGYPSPNYGTGANTHCNMDAAGGVFVDAAGQLLVYASEHDNSGPGNSVKMMEFRSIFPVPQQKCLTDIQSAWAELYDDSDFSDRGLMIDYADYSLRRYDNLKNVEGFGDKTSAVRWCIPAGWRVRLYDDDGFRDRYKEFTGTGEQNLNAVGFNDKTSSVRFVYVGN
;
A
#
# COMPACT_ATOMS: atom_id res chain seq x y z
N MET A 1 -98.38 -16.08 -40.82
CA MET A 1 -98.83 -14.68 -40.88
C MET A 1 -98.20 -13.93 -39.72
N MET A 2 -97.44 -12.86 -40.04
CA MET A 2 -97.05 -11.70 -39.19
C MET A 2 -96.65 -11.92 -37.71
N VAL A 3 -95.40 -11.62 -37.33
CA VAL A 3 -94.92 -10.35 -36.67
C VAL A 3 -94.59 -10.69 -35.21
N THR A 4 -93.54 -10.28 -34.51
CA THR A 4 -92.34 -9.43 -34.65
C THR A 4 -91.39 -9.89 -33.53
N ARG A 5 -90.06 -9.80 -33.67
CA ARG A 5 -89.17 -9.63 -32.51
C ARG A 5 -87.94 -8.78 -32.85
N ARG A 6 -87.74 -7.78 -31.99
CA ARG A 6 -86.63 -6.82 -31.98
C ARG A 6 -85.34 -7.50 -31.51
N TYR A 7 -84.21 -7.14 -32.12
CA TYR A 7 -82.87 -7.29 -31.55
C TYR A 7 -82.21 -5.92 -31.46
N SER A 8 -81.67 -5.62 -30.28
CA SER A 8 -80.81 -4.46 -30.02
C SER A 8 -79.34 -4.89 -30.07
N ALA A 9 -78.52 -3.93 -30.49
CA ALA A 9 -77.15 -4.05 -30.95
C ALA A 9 -76.09 -4.19 -29.83
N VAL A 10 -74.96 -4.82 -30.18
CA VAL A 10 -73.63 -4.51 -29.65
C VAL A 10 -72.70 -4.37 -30.85
N ALA A 11 -72.15 -3.18 -31.05
CA ALA A 11 -71.18 -2.88 -32.10
C ALA A 11 -69.75 -3.19 -31.61
N LEU A 12 -69.05 -4.08 -32.29
CA LEU A 12 -67.61 -4.31 -32.11
C LEU A 12 -66.84 -3.42 -33.09
N LEU A 13 -66.00 -2.52 -32.57
CA LEU A 13 -65.05 -1.73 -33.34
C LEU A 13 -63.68 -2.43 -33.25
N CYS A 14 -63.21 -3.04 -34.34
CA CYS A 14 -61.84 -3.55 -34.45
C CYS A 14 -60.94 -2.47 -35.08
N ILE A 15 -59.94 -2.01 -34.32
CA ILE A 15 -58.85 -1.16 -34.84
C ILE A 15 -57.59 -2.04 -34.93
N PRO A 16 -56.88 -2.08 -36.08
CA PRO A 16 -55.62 -2.80 -36.18
C PRO A 16 -54.50 -1.96 -35.53
N LEU A 17 -53.85 -2.50 -34.49
CA LEU A 17 -52.63 -1.94 -33.94
C LEU A 17 -51.47 -2.23 -34.91
N CYS A 18 -50.99 -1.20 -35.60
CA CYS A 18 -49.75 -1.24 -36.34
C CYS A 18 -48.59 -0.98 -35.35
N LEU A 19 -47.85 -2.02 -34.97
CA LEU A 19 -46.69 -1.92 -34.09
C LEU A 19 -45.50 -1.35 -34.89
N THR A 20 -45.30 -0.04 -34.84
CA THR A 20 -44.05 0.58 -35.29
C THR A 20 -42.96 0.36 -34.24
N GLN A 21 -42.05 -0.58 -34.50
CA GLN A 21 -40.80 -0.68 -33.74
C GLN A 21 -39.93 0.54 -34.05
N ILE A 22 -39.88 1.50 -33.13
CA ILE A 22 -38.92 2.59 -33.18
C ILE A 22 -37.57 2.00 -32.76
N LEU A 23 -36.72 1.71 -33.74
CA LEU A 23 -35.30 1.46 -33.53
C LEU A 23 -34.67 2.77 -33.02
N VAL A 24 -34.54 2.90 -31.71
CA VAL A 24 -33.69 3.94 -31.11
C VAL A 24 -32.25 3.48 -31.32
N PRO A 25 -31.41 4.18 -32.11
CA PRO A 25 -30.01 3.86 -32.19
C PRO A 25 -29.41 4.04 -30.79
N SER A 26 -28.92 2.96 -30.20
CA SER A 26 -28.10 3.00 -28.99
C SER A 26 -26.85 3.83 -29.33
N ALA A 27 -26.74 5.02 -28.75
CA ALA A 27 -25.49 5.76 -28.80
C ALA A 27 -24.37 4.84 -28.30
N PRO A 28 -23.20 4.78 -28.97
CA PRO A 28 -22.08 4.02 -28.46
C PRO A 28 -21.79 4.53 -27.05
N ALA A 29 -21.74 3.63 -26.07
CA ALA A 29 -21.31 3.99 -24.73
C ALA A 29 -19.92 4.61 -24.88
N MET A 30 -19.78 5.91 -24.59
CA MET A 30 -18.48 6.56 -24.59
C MET A 30 -17.63 5.83 -23.55
N ALA A 31 -16.46 5.34 -23.96
CA ALA A 31 -15.50 4.76 -23.03
C ALA A 31 -15.24 5.73 -21.89
N SER A 32 -15.12 5.24 -20.66
CA SER A 32 -14.77 6.10 -19.53
C SER A 32 -13.45 6.81 -19.84
N PRO A 33 -13.27 8.08 -19.41
CA PRO A 33 -11.96 8.71 -19.43
C PRO A 33 -10.92 7.79 -18.78
N LEU A 34 -9.69 7.81 -19.30
CA LEU A 34 -8.57 7.01 -18.76
C LEU A 34 -8.23 7.37 -17.30
N THR A 35 -8.84 8.43 -16.77
CA THR A 35 -8.52 9.04 -15.49
C THR A 35 -9.62 8.95 -14.45
N THR A 36 -10.66 8.16 -14.75
CA THR A 36 -11.72 7.85 -13.81
C THR A 36 -11.60 6.39 -13.36
N GLY A 37 -11.07 6.19 -12.16
CA GLY A 37 -10.98 4.88 -11.51
C GLY A 37 -12.33 4.35 -11.06
N ALA A 38 -12.43 3.02 -10.92
CA ALA A 38 -13.57 2.37 -10.30
C ALA A 38 -13.58 2.65 -8.78
N VAL A 39 -14.72 3.08 -8.25
CA VAL A 39 -14.87 3.36 -6.82
C VAL A 39 -15.39 2.12 -6.11
N CYS A 40 -14.54 1.52 -5.28
CA CYS A 40 -14.90 0.37 -4.46
C CYS A 40 -14.69 0.71 -2.97
N THR A 41 -15.69 0.48 -2.14
CA THR A 41 -15.60 0.74 -0.68
C THR A 41 -15.32 -0.52 0.13
N GLY A 42 -15.48 -1.69 -0.48
CA GLY A 42 -15.24 -3.00 0.13
C GLY A 42 -14.24 -3.83 -0.66
N ALA A 43 -14.02 -5.07 -0.22
CA ALA A 43 -13.27 -6.03 -1.01
C ALA A 43 -13.98 -6.25 -2.35
N SER A 44 -13.23 -6.12 -3.45
CA SER A 44 -13.72 -6.36 -4.81
C SER A 44 -12.72 -7.27 -5.54
N PRO A 45 -13.18 -8.23 -6.36
CA PRO A 45 -12.28 -9.11 -7.11
C PRO A 45 -11.37 -8.38 -8.11
N SER A 46 -11.75 -7.19 -8.55
CA SER A 46 -11.08 -6.50 -9.66
C SER A 46 -10.62 -5.07 -9.35
N CYS A 47 -10.94 -4.56 -8.16
CA CYS A 47 -10.83 -3.14 -7.86
C CYS A 47 -10.33 -2.92 -6.44
N ASN A 48 -9.37 -2.00 -6.29
CA ASN A 48 -8.87 -1.59 -4.99
C ASN A 48 -9.87 -0.67 -4.28
N ARG A 49 -9.80 -0.67 -2.95
CA ARG A 49 -10.60 0.24 -2.15
C ARG A 49 -10.23 1.70 -2.43
N CYS A 50 -11.21 2.58 -2.39
CA CYS A 50 -11.01 4.00 -2.55
C CYS A 50 -10.62 4.70 -1.24
N ILE A 51 -9.94 5.84 -1.35
CA ILE A 51 -9.65 6.75 -0.22
C ILE A 51 -10.48 8.03 -0.38
N SER A 52 -10.96 8.62 0.71
CA SER A 52 -11.79 9.84 0.66
C SER A 52 -11.04 11.05 0.07
N ASN A 53 -9.80 11.29 0.53
CA ASN A 53 -8.87 12.27 -0.03
C ASN A 53 -7.45 11.69 -0.06
N VAL A 54 -6.94 11.39 -1.25
CA VAL A 54 -5.65 10.71 -1.41
C VAL A 54 -4.48 11.62 -1.00
N ALA A 55 -4.53 12.91 -1.34
CA ALA A 55 -3.45 13.85 -1.00
C ALA A 55 -3.36 14.08 0.51
N ASP A 56 -4.51 14.27 1.18
CA ASP A 56 -4.55 14.39 2.64
C ASP A 56 -4.06 13.10 3.31
N ALA A 57 -4.43 11.93 2.77
CA ALA A 57 -3.97 10.64 3.30
C ALA A 57 -2.44 10.52 3.25
N VAL A 58 -1.80 10.88 2.13
CA VAL A 58 -0.34 10.91 2.00
C VAL A 58 0.30 11.89 2.99
N ASN A 59 -0.22 13.11 3.10
CA ASN A 59 0.31 14.11 4.03
C ASN A 59 0.15 13.68 5.50
N SER A 60 -0.90 12.94 5.81
CA SER A 60 -1.19 12.39 7.13
C SER A 60 -0.41 11.14 7.50
N LEU A 61 0.42 10.59 6.59
CA LEU A 61 1.30 9.48 6.91
C LEU A 61 2.26 9.89 8.02
N ARG A 62 2.47 8.97 8.96
CA ARG A 62 3.57 9.03 9.91
C ARG A 62 4.89 8.95 9.14
N ASP A 63 5.83 9.78 9.53
CA ASP A 63 7.14 9.87 8.88
C ASP A 63 8.02 8.64 9.18
N HIS A 64 7.86 8.01 10.35
CA HIS A 64 8.49 6.73 10.68
C HIS A 64 7.45 5.60 10.63
N GLY A 65 7.77 4.48 9.98
CA GLY A 65 6.89 3.30 9.92
C GLY A 65 7.07 2.33 11.09
N ASP A 66 6.08 1.47 11.34
CA ASP A 66 6.20 0.39 12.32
C ASP A 66 7.21 -0.66 11.80
N PRO A 67 8.27 -1.03 12.54
CA PRO A 67 9.27 -2.00 12.07
C PRO A 67 8.67 -3.39 11.86
N MET A 68 8.88 -3.95 10.68
CA MET A 68 8.39 -5.27 10.28
C MET A 68 9.50 -6.13 9.67
N GLY A 69 9.15 -7.36 9.32
CA GLY A 69 9.96 -8.22 8.48
C GLY A 69 9.33 -9.59 8.25
N PHE A 70 10.00 -10.43 7.49
CA PHE A 70 9.63 -11.84 7.33
C PHE A 70 10.87 -12.72 7.16
N SER A 71 10.76 -13.98 7.58
CA SER A 71 11.80 -14.98 7.32
C SER A 71 11.75 -15.46 5.87
N VAL A 72 12.91 -15.57 5.23
CA VAL A 72 13.02 -16.12 3.87
C VAL A 72 13.20 -17.63 3.89
N VAL A 73 12.84 -18.29 2.79
CA VAL A 73 13.19 -19.70 2.54
C VAL A 73 14.47 -19.71 1.71
N GLY A 74 15.57 -20.21 2.28
CA GLY A 74 16.89 -20.15 1.66
C GLY A 74 17.54 -18.77 1.80
N ASP A 75 18.37 -18.40 0.82
CA ASP A 75 18.95 -17.05 0.71
C ASP A 75 18.75 -16.51 -0.72
N PRO A 76 17.51 -16.11 -1.06
CA PRO A 76 17.14 -15.82 -2.45
C PRO A 76 17.79 -14.55 -3.03
N VAL A 77 18.48 -13.76 -2.20
CA VAL A 77 18.98 -12.41 -2.52
C VAL A 77 20.38 -12.16 -1.92
N GLY A 78 20.72 -12.76 -0.78
CA GLY A 78 22.00 -12.50 -0.11
C GLY A 78 21.99 -11.29 0.82
N ASN A 79 23.16 -11.02 1.40
CA ASN A 79 23.38 -9.93 2.37
C ASN A 79 24.20 -8.75 1.80
N ALA A 80 24.56 -8.74 0.50
CA ALA A 80 25.51 -7.74 -0.03
C ALA A 80 25.60 -7.68 -1.57
N ALA A 81 24.51 -7.67 -2.34
CA ALA A 81 24.66 -7.63 -3.80
C ALA A 81 23.70 -6.66 -4.51
N SER A 82 24.23 -5.59 -5.11
CA SER A 82 23.49 -4.75 -6.06
C SER A 82 22.87 -5.52 -7.23
N SER A 83 23.31 -6.75 -7.48
CA SER A 83 22.82 -7.63 -8.55
C SER A 83 21.68 -8.57 -8.16
N HIS A 84 21.38 -8.75 -6.86
CA HIS A 84 20.21 -9.51 -6.40
C HIS A 84 19.54 -8.67 -5.33
N HIS A 85 18.28 -8.30 -5.51
CA HIS A 85 17.58 -7.44 -4.55
C HIS A 85 16.08 -7.54 -4.71
N TRP A 86 15.37 -7.18 -3.65
CA TRP A 86 13.93 -6.97 -3.67
C TRP A 86 13.57 -5.73 -4.48
N GLN A 87 12.48 -5.81 -5.25
CA GLN A 87 12.11 -4.85 -6.30
C GLN A 87 10.72 -4.23 -6.12
N GLY A 88 9.72 -5.07 -5.85
CA GLY A 88 8.34 -4.63 -5.73
C GLY A 88 7.61 -5.37 -4.62
N LEU A 89 6.63 -4.72 -4.02
CA LEU A 89 5.91 -5.25 -2.88
C LEU A 89 4.44 -4.86 -2.95
N GLN A 90 3.55 -5.80 -2.67
CA GLN A 90 2.11 -5.55 -2.61
C GLN A 90 1.44 -6.40 -1.54
N ARG A 91 0.71 -5.76 -0.62
CA ARG A 91 -0.25 -6.46 0.24
C ARG A 91 -1.49 -6.82 -0.56
N LEU A 92 -1.94 -8.07 -0.48
CA LEU A 92 -3.12 -8.52 -1.21
C LEU A 92 -4.42 -8.10 -0.50
N SER A 93 -5.52 -8.05 -1.24
CA SER A 93 -6.85 -7.70 -0.71
C SER A 93 -7.73 -8.95 -0.50
N GLY A 94 -8.91 -8.77 0.10
CA GLY A 94 -9.90 -9.84 0.26
C GLY A 94 -9.40 -11.03 1.10
N SER A 95 -9.48 -12.25 0.54
CA SER A 95 -8.98 -13.47 1.19
C SER A 95 -7.46 -13.47 1.40
N GLY A 96 -6.73 -12.62 0.68
CA GLY A 96 -5.28 -12.49 0.73
C GLY A 96 -4.77 -11.45 1.73
N GLU A 97 -5.60 -10.80 2.56
CA GLU A 97 -5.17 -9.66 3.38
C GLU A 97 -4.08 -9.90 4.44
N ASN A 98 -3.77 -11.18 4.70
CA ASN A 98 -2.65 -11.61 5.55
C ASN A 98 -1.44 -12.03 4.72
N TYR A 99 -1.43 -11.69 3.43
CA TYR A 99 -0.37 -12.05 2.50
C TYR A 99 0.16 -10.81 1.80
N LEU A 100 1.44 -10.92 1.52
CA LEU A 100 2.22 -9.99 0.73
C LEU A 100 2.78 -10.77 -0.46
N VAL A 101 2.83 -10.15 -1.62
CA VAL A 101 3.67 -10.61 -2.73
C VAL A 101 4.87 -9.68 -2.86
N ILE A 102 6.02 -10.25 -3.14
CA ILE A 102 7.27 -9.52 -3.30
C ILE A 102 8.00 -10.03 -4.54
N SER A 103 8.50 -9.13 -5.38
CA SER A 103 9.30 -9.46 -6.57
C SER A 103 10.78 -9.19 -6.30
N LYS A 104 11.63 -9.84 -7.09
CA LYS A 104 13.08 -9.73 -6.96
C LYS A 104 13.80 -9.72 -8.31
N SER A 105 14.96 -9.10 -8.30
CA SER A 105 16.03 -9.35 -9.25
C SER A 105 16.92 -10.47 -8.72
N ASP A 106 17.26 -11.44 -9.57
CA ASP A 106 18.17 -12.55 -9.24
C ASP A 106 19.23 -12.76 -10.35
N ASN A 107 19.43 -11.75 -11.21
CA ASN A 107 20.38 -11.74 -12.33
C ASN A 107 20.45 -13.06 -13.13
N GLY A 108 19.30 -13.72 -13.32
CA GLY A 108 19.14 -14.92 -14.15
C GLY A 108 19.41 -16.25 -13.45
N ARG A 109 19.56 -16.30 -12.11
CA ARG A 109 19.84 -17.53 -11.34
C ARG A 109 18.63 -18.33 -10.87
N GLY A 110 17.44 -17.94 -11.30
CA GLY A 110 16.20 -18.55 -10.83
C GLY A 110 15.14 -17.50 -10.52
N THR A 111 15.11 -16.42 -11.30
CA THR A 111 14.14 -15.34 -11.14
C THR A 111 12.73 -15.90 -11.30
N VAL A 112 11.88 -15.51 -10.36
CA VAL A 112 10.46 -15.84 -10.34
C VAL A 112 9.67 -14.55 -10.48
N PRO A 113 8.46 -14.58 -11.03
CA PRO A 113 7.60 -13.39 -11.10
C PRO A 113 7.44 -12.73 -9.72
N PHE A 114 7.18 -13.54 -8.69
CA PHE A 114 7.08 -13.09 -7.31
C PHE A 114 7.17 -14.27 -6.34
N SER A 115 7.42 -13.94 -5.09
CA SER A 115 7.32 -14.82 -3.92
C SER A 115 6.09 -14.42 -3.11
N LEU A 116 5.38 -15.42 -2.59
CA LEU A 116 4.27 -15.21 -1.65
C LEU A 116 4.81 -15.25 -0.22
N VAL A 117 4.43 -14.27 0.58
CA VAL A 117 4.81 -14.13 1.98
C VAL A 117 3.54 -14.09 2.81
N ARG A 118 3.45 -14.97 3.81
CA ARG A 118 2.39 -14.91 4.81
C ARG A 118 2.84 -13.98 5.92
N MET A 119 2.11 -12.89 6.11
CA MET A 119 2.32 -11.90 7.16
C MET A 119 1.32 -12.17 8.29
N THR A 120 1.82 -12.41 9.50
CA THR A 120 1.07 -12.57 10.76
C THR A 120 0.24 -13.86 10.95
N GLN A 121 -0.04 -14.18 12.22
CA GLN A 121 -1.16 -15.04 12.66
C GLN A 121 -2.47 -14.26 12.45
N PRO A 122 -3.65 -14.91 12.29
CA PRO A 122 -4.88 -14.22 11.93
C PRO A 122 -5.28 -13.16 12.96
N ARG A 123 -4.92 -11.90 12.68
CA ARG A 123 -5.53 -10.70 13.27
C ARG A 123 -6.87 -10.49 12.57
N SER A 124 -7.80 -9.70 13.15
CA SER A 124 -9.03 -9.32 12.44
C SER A 124 -8.65 -8.82 11.05
N VAL A 125 -9.15 -9.52 10.04
CA VAL A 125 -8.96 -9.17 8.63
C VAL A 125 -9.29 -7.69 8.43
N ALA A 126 -8.45 -7.02 7.64
CA ALA A 126 -8.61 -5.66 7.16
C ALA A 126 -8.12 -4.47 8.01
N GLU A 127 -7.23 -4.69 8.97
CA GLU A 127 -6.52 -3.61 9.69
C GLU A 127 -5.02 -3.56 9.31
N ARG A 128 -4.34 -2.50 9.75
CA ARG A 128 -2.86 -2.42 9.71
C ARG A 128 -2.23 -3.62 10.44
N TRP A 129 -1.08 -4.08 9.96
CA TRP A 129 -0.44 -5.27 10.55
C TRP A 129 0.28 -4.98 11.85
N ARG A 130 0.77 -3.74 12.06
CA ARG A 130 1.62 -3.35 13.19
C ARG A 130 2.93 -4.13 13.19
N SER A 131 3.85 -3.75 14.07
CA SER A 131 5.15 -4.42 14.14
C SER A 131 5.02 -5.90 14.54
N ASN A 132 5.61 -6.80 13.75
CA ASN A 132 5.82 -8.21 14.10
C ASN A 132 7.23 -8.50 14.67
N ARG A 133 7.95 -7.42 15.02
CA ARG A 133 9.30 -7.41 15.59
C ARG A 133 9.32 -6.80 16.99
N LEU A 134 8.20 -6.91 17.70
CA LEU A 134 8.06 -6.50 19.09
C LEU A 134 8.63 -7.59 20.00
N SER A 135 9.48 -7.20 20.95
CA SER A 135 10.04 -8.10 21.96
C SER A 135 10.43 -7.31 23.21
N ALA A 136 10.55 -8.03 24.33
CA ALA A 136 11.13 -7.50 25.56
C ALA A 136 12.66 -7.30 25.45
N SER A 137 13.30 -7.89 24.43
CA SER A 137 14.72 -7.71 24.14
C SER A 137 15.01 -6.35 23.49
N PRO A 138 16.24 -5.81 23.63
CA PRO A 138 16.63 -4.56 22.99
C PRO A 138 16.47 -4.58 21.46
N TYR A 139 15.91 -3.50 20.92
CA TYR A 139 15.84 -3.18 19.50
C TYR A 139 17.21 -2.72 18.96
N PRO A 140 17.58 -2.93 17.68
CA PRO A 140 16.84 -3.48 16.52
C PRO A 140 16.98 -5.00 16.30
N ALA A 141 17.58 -5.74 17.24
CA ALA A 141 17.97 -7.14 17.06
C ALA A 141 16.81 -8.17 17.06
N THR A 142 15.56 -7.73 17.08
CA THR A 142 14.40 -8.64 17.13
C THR A 142 14.07 -9.17 15.73
N ALA A 143 14.14 -10.49 15.57
CA ALA A 143 13.72 -11.20 14.36
C ALA A 143 12.18 -11.13 14.21
N PRO A 144 11.65 -11.14 12.97
CA PRO A 144 10.20 -11.19 12.76
C PRO A 144 9.63 -12.49 13.31
N THR A 145 8.44 -12.37 13.90
CA THR A 145 7.68 -13.53 14.38
C THR A 145 6.45 -13.74 13.50
N ASN A 146 6.09 -15.01 13.26
CA ASN A 146 4.87 -15.38 12.54
C ASN A 146 4.74 -14.74 11.14
N ALA A 147 5.85 -14.44 10.47
CA ALA A 147 5.87 -13.97 9.09
C ALA A 147 6.97 -14.70 8.32
N GLN A 148 6.58 -15.34 7.21
CA GLN A 148 7.49 -16.16 6.43
C GLN A 148 7.10 -16.17 4.97
N MET A 149 8.10 -16.24 4.11
CA MET A 149 7.93 -16.64 2.73
C MET A 149 7.37 -18.07 2.67
N VAL A 150 6.30 -18.27 1.90
CA VAL A 150 5.60 -19.57 1.80
C VAL A 150 5.92 -20.31 0.51
N GLY A 151 6.33 -19.59 -0.54
CA GLY A 151 6.72 -20.20 -1.80
C GLY A 151 6.92 -19.18 -2.92
N ASP A 152 7.53 -19.65 -3.99
CA ASP A 152 7.72 -18.90 -5.23
C ASP A 152 6.65 -19.27 -6.25
N GLN A 153 6.17 -18.28 -7.00
CA GLN A 153 5.39 -18.54 -8.19
C GLN A 153 6.33 -18.97 -9.32
N PRO A 154 6.15 -20.13 -9.96
CA PRO A 154 7.02 -20.53 -11.06
C PRO A 154 6.92 -19.58 -12.25
N MET A 155 8.08 -19.24 -12.84
CA MET A 155 8.14 -18.50 -14.09
C MET A 155 7.52 -19.34 -15.23
N PRO A 156 6.65 -18.76 -16.09
CA PRO A 156 6.18 -19.46 -17.28
C PRO A 156 7.38 -19.90 -18.16
N ALA A 157 7.34 -21.14 -18.67
CA ALA A 157 8.48 -21.74 -19.37
C ALA A 157 8.99 -20.91 -20.56
N TYR A 158 8.11 -20.17 -21.23
CA TYR A 158 8.47 -19.31 -22.37
C TYR A 158 9.12 -17.97 -21.97
N LEU A 159 9.23 -17.68 -20.66
CA LEU A 159 9.88 -16.51 -20.07
C LEU A 159 11.00 -16.90 -19.10
N SER A 160 11.47 -18.14 -19.14
CA SER A 160 12.50 -18.64 -18.22
C SER A 160 13.85 -17.92 -18.32
N ASN A 161 14.05 -17.10 -19.35
CA ASN A 161 15.23 -16.26 -19.55
C ASN A 161 15.11 -14.85 -18.92
N TYR A 162 13.94 -14.45 -18.42
CA TYR A 162 13.77 -13.17 -17.74
C TYR A 162 14.44 -13.23 -16.37
N ALA A 163 15.33 -12.27 -16.13
CA ALA A 163 16.24 -12.26 -14.98
C ALA A 163 15.86 -11.24 -13.90
N HIS A 164 14.88 -10.39 -14.19
CA HIS A 164 14.52 -9.26 -13.34
C HIS A 164 13.00 -9.10 -13.29
N SER A 165 12.40 -9.32 -12.12
CA SER A 165 10.99 -9.04 -11.85
C SER A 165 10.92 -7.72 -11.09
N GLY A 166 10.33 -6.71 -11.71
CA GLY A 166 10.30 -5.34 -11.21
C GLY A 166 9.12 -5.05 -10.27
N GLY A 167 8.77 -3.78 -10.13
CA GLY A 167 7.62 -3.32 -9.35
C GLY A 167 6.31 -3.99 -9.78
N LEU A 168 5.42 -4.24 -8.81
CA LEU A 168 4.15 -4.93 -9.02
C LEU A 168 3.01 -4.22 -8.27
N GLN A 169 1.78 -4.43 -8.73
CA GLN A 169 0.58 -3.91 -8.06
C GLN A 169 -0.62 -4.85 -8.28
N SER A 170 -1.47 -4.98 -7.26
CA SER A 170 -2.76 -5.66 -7.40
C SER A 170 -3.91 -4.68 -7.60
N SER A 171 -4.90 -5.03 -8.42
CA SER A 171 -6.24 -4.42 -8.43
C SER A 171 -7.27 -5.47 -8.01
N GLY A 172 -7.73 -5.41 -6.77
CA GLY A 172 -8.54 -6.48 -6.18
C GLY A 172 -7.75 -7.78 -6.01
N ASN A 173 -8.18 -8.85 -6.68
CA ASN A 173 -7.51 -10.15 -6.72
C ASN A 173 -6.55 -10.29 -7.91
N ILE A 174 -6.48 -9.30 -8.81
CA ILE A 174 -5.65 -9.36 -10.01
C ILE A 174 -4.30 -8.73 -9.70
N LEU A 175 -3.23 -9.51 -9.73
CA LEU A 175 -1.86 -9.04 -9.59
C LEU A 175 -1.22 -8.80 -10.96
N ALA A 176 -0.71 -7.59 -11.21
CA ALA A 176 0.16 -7.29 -12.34
C ALA A 176 1.63 -7.33 -11.92
N VAL A 177 2.48 -7.99 -12.72
CA VAL A 177 3.90 -8.19 -12.44
C VAL A 177 4.72 -7.76 -13.65
N ALA A 178 5.62 -6.78 -13.46
CA ALA A 178 6.57 -6.33 -14.47
C ALA A 178 7.77 -7.27 -14.55
N LEU A 179 8.21 -7.60 -15.76
CA LEU A 179 9.40 -8.40 -16.04
C LEU A 179 10.28 -7.69 -17.07
N ASP A 180 11.58 -7.55 -16.80
CA ASP A 180 12.51 -6.95 -17.77
C ASP A 180 13.14 -8.00 -18.68
N GLY A 181 13.02 -7.73 -19.98
CA GLY A 181 13.63 -8.51 -21.04
C GLY A 181 15.03 -8.03 -21.43
N SER A 182 15.52 -6.91 -20.89
CA SER A 182 16.80 -6.30 -21.27
C SER A 182 17.99 -7.25 -21.09
N LEU A 183 18.04 -7.96 -19.97
CA LEU A 183 19.05 -8.99 -19.69
C LEU A 183 18.88 -10.27 -20.53
N SER A 184 17.70 -10.46 -21.12
CA SER A 184 17.33 -11.64 -21.90
C SER A 184 17.30 -11.37 -23.42
N GLY A 185 17.62 -10.14 -23.85
CA GLY A 185 17.53 -9.69 -25.23
C GLY A 185 16.10 -9.51 -25.77
N GLY A 186 15.10 -9.58 -24.88
CA GLY A 186 13.68 -9.45 -25.18
C GLY A 186 13.10 -8.08 -24.83
N MET A 187 11.82 -7.91 -25.14
CA MET A 187 11.01 -6.75 -24.72
C MET A 187 10.49 -6.98 -23.30
N GLY A 188 10.31 -5.92 -22.50
CA GLY A 188 9.68 -6.04 -21.20
C GLY A 188 8.26 -6.63 -21.29
N GLN A 189 7.84 -7.34 -20.26
CA GLN A 189 6.53 -7.97 -20.19
C GLN A 189 5.78 -7.56 -18.92
N VAL A 190 4.45 -7.53 -19.01
CA VAL A 190 3.59 -7.57 -17.82
C VAL A 190 2.76 -8.84 -17.86
N LEU A 191 2.82 -9.60 -16.77
CA LEU A 191 1.99 -10.76 -16.53
C LEU A 191 0.87 -10.41 -15.54
N PHE A 192 -0.27 -11.08 -15.70
CA PHE A 192 -1.42 -10.91 -14.82
C PHE A 192 -1.76 -12.24 -14.16
N TYR A 193 -2.01 -12.23 -12.85
CA TYR A 193 -2.36 -13.41 -12.08
C TYR A 193 -3.68 -13.19 -11.33
N ASP A 194 -4.53 -14.20 -11.29
CA ASP A 194 -5.64 -14.28 -10.35
C ASP A 194 -5.15 -14.86 -9.02
N MET A 195 -5.27 -14.05 -7.98
CA MET A 195 -4.83 -14.32 -6.61
C MET A 195 -6.01 -14.68 -5.68
N SER A 196 -7.20 -14.93 -6.22
CA SER A 196 -8.39 -15.27 -5.42
C SER A 196 -8.25 -16.56 -4.63
N ASP A 197 -7.50 -17.53 -5.16
CA ASP A 197 -7.09 -18.76 -4.48
C ASP A 197 -5.55 -18.86 -4.42
N LEU A 198 -4.99 -18.52 -3.26
CA LEU A 198 -3.53 -18.53 -3.04
C LEU A 198 -2.92 -19.94 -3.04
N ALA A 199 -3.74 -21.00 -2.95
CA ALA A 199 -3.25 -22.36 -3.14
C ALA A 199 -3.14 -22.73 -4.63
N ASN A 200 -3.89 -22.06 -5.50
CA ASN A 200 -3.97 -22.32 -6.94
C ASN A 200 -3.93 -21.02 -7.76
N ILE A 201 -2.84 -20.27 -7.61
CA ILE A 201 -2.62 -19.03 -8.35
C ILE A 201 -2.64 -19.31 -9.86
N THR A 202 -3.46 -18.54 -10.58
CA THR A 202 -3.70 -18.77 -12.01
C THR A 202 -3.13 -17.63 -12.85
N LEU A 203 -2.28 -17.94 -13.82
CA LEU A 203 -1.83 -16.99 -14.84
C LEU A 203 -3.00 -16.66 -15.78
N LEU A 204 -3.30 -15.38 -15.95
CA LEU A 204 -4.37 -14.90 -16.83
C LEU A 204 -3.88 -14.79 -18.30
N PRO A 205 -4.77 -14.94 -19.29
CA PRO A 205 -4.41 -14.89 -20.71
C PRO A 205 -3.73 -13.60 -21.23
N PRO A 206 -4.17 -12.38 -20.86
CA PRO A 206 -3.57 -11.17 -21.41
C PRO A 206 -2.14 -11.00 -20.91
N ARG A 207 -1.33 -10.33 -21.73
CA ARG A 207 -0.01 -9.83 -21.37
C ARG A 207 0.21 -8.48 -22.04
N ILE A 208 1.04 -7.65 -21.43
CA ILE A 208 1.57 -6.45 -22.10
C ILE A 208 2.99 -6.78 -22.55
N THR A 209 3.33 -6.40 -23.77
CA THR A 209 4.71 -6.32 -24.23
C THR A 209 5.06 -4.84 -24.36
N THR A 210 6.06 -4.40 -23.60
CA THR A 210 6.50 -2.98 -23.59
C THR A 210 7.20 -2.63 -24.90
N MET A 211 7.37 -1.34 -25.21
CA MET A 211 8.15 -0.94 -26.40
C MET A 211 9.67 -0.89 -26.16
N THR A 212 10.16 -1.27 -24.99
CA THR A 212 11.60 -1.43 -24.71
C THR A 212 11.89 -2.78 -24.06
N GLY A 213 13.15 -3.04 -23.71
CA GLY A 213 13.53 -4.22 -22.93
C GLY A 213 13.12 -4.16 -21.46
N GLU A 214 12.55 -3.06 -20.98
CA GLU A 214 12.26 -2.85 -19.56
C GLU A 214 10.77 -2.58 -19.36
N ALA A 215 10.15 -3.33 -18.47
CA ALA A 215 8.88 -2.99 -17.88
C ALA A 215 9.07 -2.18 -16.58
N GLY A 216 10.13 -2.46 -15.83
CA GLY A 216 10.62 -1.76 -14.64
C GLY A 216 9.68 -1.85 -13.44
N SER A 217 8.47 -1.32 -13.57
CA SER A 217 7.37 -1.47 -12.62
C SER A 217 6.04 -1.47 -13.35
N VAL A 218 4.99 -2.00 -12.71
CA VAL A 218 3.63 -1.90 -13.23
C VAL A 218 2.63 -1.47 -12.16
N SER A 219 1.85 -0.45 -12.49
CA SER A 219 0.64 -0.05 -11.76
C SER A 219 -0.60 -0.59 -12.47
N LEU A 220 -1.64 -0.95 -11.72
CA LEU A 220 -2.91 -1.46 -12.28
C LEU A 220 -4.10 -0.89 -11.50
N ALA A 221 -5.09 -0.37 -12.23
CA ALA A 221 -6.38 0.01 -11.68
C ALA A 221 -7.53 -0.35 -12.62
N GLN A 222 -8.66 -0.79 -12.06
CA GLN A 222 -9.92 -0.84 -12.80
C GLN A 222 -10.48 0.59 -12.96
N LEU A 223 -10.98 0.90 -14.15
CA LEU A 223 -11.63 2.16 -14.51
C LEU A 223 -13.14 2.10 -14.28
N GLY A 224 -13.80 3.26 -14.26
CA GLY A 224 -15.23 3.38 -14.02
C GLY A 224 -16.14 2.64 -15.02
N ASP A 225 -15.63 2.29 -16.21
CA ASP A 225 -16.34 1.43 -17.18
C ASP A 225 -16.00 -0.06 -17.07
N GLY A 226 -15.24 -0.44 -16.05
CA GLY A 226 -14.85 -1.82 -15.77
C GLY A 226 -13.59 -2.28 -16.49
N THR A 227 -13.07 -1.57 -17.50
CA THR A 227 -11.78 -1.87 -18.13
C THR A 227 -10.61 -1.57 -17.18
N PHE A 228 -9.41 -2.01 -17.51
CA PHE A 228 -8.21 -1.80 -16.69
C PHE A 228 -7.26 -0.83 -17.36
N LEU A 229 -6.69 0.08 -16.57
CA LEU A 229 -5.53 0.87 -16.93
C LEU A 229 -4.30 0.26 -16.26
N ALA A 230 -3.27 -0.01 -17.06
CA ALA A 230 -1.95 -0.35 -16.59
C ALA A 230 -0.96 0.75 -16.96
N ALA A 231 -0.01 1.05 -16.08
CA ALA A 231 1.11 1.95 -16.36
C ALA A 231 2.43 1.23 -16.11
N THR A 232 3.36 1.27 -17.07
CA THR A 232 4.72 0.72 -16.89
C THR A 232 5.77 1.83 -16.86
N ALA A 233 6.80 1.67 -16.04
CA ALA A 233 7.86 2.67 -15.86
C ALA A 233 9.20 2.17 -16.38
N ARG A 234 9.72 2.80 -17.43
CA ARG A 234 10.97 2.39 -18.08
C ARG A 234 12.17 3.17 -17.55
N ASN A 235 13.37 2.59 -17.57
CA ASN A 235 14.66 3.29 -17.52
C ASN A 235 14.69 4.43 -16.48
N ALA A 236 14.71 4.07 -15.21
CA ALA A 236 14.61 5.00 -14.07
C ALA A 236 13.31 5.82 -14.07
N ALA A 237 12.21 5.21 -14.53
CA ALA A 237 10.87 5.81 -14.66
C ALA A 237 10.73 7.06 -15.56
N ASN A 238 11.78 7.50 -16.26
CA ASN A 238 11.78 8.70 -17.12
C ASN A 238 10.71 8.71 -18.23
N THR A 239 10.22 7.52 -18.60
CA THR A 239 9.12 7.37 -19.56
C THR A 239 8.12 6.34 -19.04
N LEU A 240 6.85 6.74 -19.05
CA LEU A 240 5.74 5.87 -18.70
C LEU A 240 4.95 5.47 -19.94
N GLU A 241 4.48 4.23 -19.97
CA GLU A 241 3.52 3.75 -20.96
C GLU A 241 2.20 3.43 -20.30
N PHE A 242 1.10 3.87 -20.91
CA PHE A 242 -0.24 3.59 -20.43
C PHE A 242 -0.95 2.65 -21.38
N TYR A 243 -1.51 1.58 -20.83
CA TYR A 243 -2.22 0.54 -21.56
C TYR A 243 -3.63 0.38 -21.03
N ARG A 244 -4.59 0.18 -21.93
CA ARG A 244 -5.98 -0.11 -21.55
C ARG A 244 -6.38 -1.51 -21.98
N SER A 245 -7.05 -2.26 -21.11
CA SER A 245 -7.63 -3.55 -21.48
C SER A 245 -8.81 -3.37 -22.44
N THR A 246 -9.03 -4.37 -23.29
CA THR A 246 -10.18 -4.40 -24.21
C THR A 246 -11.47 -4.89 -23.57
N ALA A 247 -11.39 -5.47 -22.37
CA ALA A 247 -12.52 -6.02 -21.63
C ALA A 247 -12.39 -5.77 -20.13
N SER A 248 -13.52 -5.90 -19.42
CA SER A 248 -13.61 -5.77 -17.96
C SER A 248 -13.25 -7.05 -17.20
N ASP A 249 -13.10 -8.17 -17.91
CA ASP A 249 -12.67 -9.45 -17.36
C ASP A 249 -11.36 -9.87 -18.02
N LEU A 250 -10.28 -9.90 -17.24
CA LEU A 250 -8.96 -10.31 -17.72
C LEU A 250 -8.84 -11.84 -17.89
N GLY A 251 -9.76 -12.64 -17.33
CA GLY A 251 -9.86 -14.08 -17.58
C GLY A 251 -10.56 -14.43 -18.89
N GLN A 252 -11.29 -13.47 -19.49
CA GLN A 252 -11.99 -13.69 -20.74
C GLN A 252 -11.02 -13.95 -21.90
N SER A 253 -11.30 -14.98 -22.71
CA SER A 253 -10.53 -15.26 -23.92
C SER A 253 -10.58 -14.09 -24.90
N GLY A 254 -9.41 -13.73 -25.44
CA GLY A 254 -9.27 -12.61 -26.38
C GLY A 254 -9.11 -11.24 -25.72
N THR A 255 -9.14 -11.14 -24.39
CA THR A 255 -8.78 -9.90 -23.70
C THR A 255 -7.32 -9.55 -23.99
N THR A 256 -7.07 -8.31 -24.37
CA THR A 256 -5.74 -7.77 -24.67
C THR A 256 -5.59 -6.39 -24.06
N PHE A 257 -4.37 -5.86 -24.06
CA PHE A 257 -4.08 -4.48 -23.69
C PHE A 257 -3.58 -3.72 -24.92
N SER A 258 -4.08 -2.49 -25.10
CA SER A 258 -3.65 -1.58 -26.16
C SER A 258 -2.94 -0.38 -25.55
N LEU A 259 -1.81 0.02 -26.12
CA LEU A 259 -1.13 1.26 -25.75
C LEU A 259 -2.06 2.45 -26.05
N VAL A 260 -2.36 3.25 -25.02
CA VAL A 260 -3.23 4.43 -25.13
C VAL A 260 -2.47 5.74 -24.94
N GLY A 261 -1.25 5.70 -24.43
CA GLY A 261 -0.41 6.89 -24.33
C GLY A 261 0.98 6.61 -23.78
N THR A 262 1.87 7.58 -23.99
CA THR A 262 3.20 7.63 -23.37
C THR A 262 3.35 8.98 -22.69
N TRP A 263 4.02 9.00 -21.54
CA TRP A 263 4.34 10.21 -20.79
C TRP A 263 5.84 10.28 -20.52
N HIS A 264 6.39 11.50 -20.46
CA HIS A 264 7.81 11.76 -20.22
C HIS A 264 7.98 12.72 -19.05
N GLU A 265 9.05 12.54 -18.28
CA GLU A 265 9.37 13.38 -17.10
C GLU A 265 9.37 14.90 -17.39
N SER A 266 9.78 15.31 -18.59
CA SER A 266 9.78 16.72 -19.01
C SER A 266 8.38 17.34 -19.12
N ALA A 267 7.33 16.52 -19.13
CA ALA A 267 5.93 16.94 -19.10
C ALA A 267 5.37 17.04 -17.67
N LEU A 268 6.19 16.84 -16.63
CA LEU A 268 5.75 16.95 -15.24
C LEU A 268 5.22 18.35 -14.92
N GLN A 269 4.02 18.37 -14.36
CA GLN A 269 3.45 19.56 -13.72
C GLN A 269 3.49 19.39 -12.20
N THR A 270 3.40 20.50 -11.46
CA THR A 270 3.39 20.45 -9.99
C THR A 270 2.49 21.54 -9.42
N THR A 271 1.74 21.20 -8.37
CA THR A 271 0.98 22.19 -7.55
C THR A 271 1.68 22.50 -6.24
N ILE A 272 2.75 21.78 -5.91
CA ILE A 272 3.50 21.93 -4.65
C ILE A 272 4.86 22.61 -4.84
N GLY A 273 5.20 23.00 -6.07
CA GLY A 273 6.45 23.68 -6.41
C GLY A 273 7.67 22.77 -6.51
N ASP A 274 7.51 21.47 -6.29
CA ASP A 274 8.55 20.45 -6.49
C ASP A 274 8.42 19.86 -7.91
N SER A 275 9.49 19.97 -8.69
CA SER A 275 9.58 19.47 -10.07
C SER A 275 10.45 18.21 -10.18
N GLU A 276 10.77 17.56 -9.07
CA GLU A 276 11.52 16.31 -9.07
C GLU A 276 10.59 15.17 -9.50
N PHE A 277 11.06 14.38 -10.45
CA PHE A 277 10.50 13.08 -10.80
C PHE A 277 11.58 12.05 -10.51
N GLY A 278 11.46 11.28 -9.42
CA GLY A 278 12.52 10.36 -9.04
C GLY A 278 12.53 9.06 -9.83
N ASP A 279 13.56 8.25 -9.54
CA ASP A 279 13.84 6.99 -10.20
C ASP A 279 12.98 5.86 -9.61
N TYR A 280 11.66 5.86 -9.88
CA TYR A 280 10.73 4.94 -9.22
C TYR A 280 10.94 3.47 -9.62
N GLN A 281 11.33 2.63 -8.66
CA GLN A 281 11.24 1.16 -8.79
C GLN A 281 9.83 0.61 -8.54
N SER A 282 8.98 1.41 -7.88
CA SER A 282 7.60 1.04 -7.59
C SER A 282 6.65 2.20 -7.83
N LEU A 283 5.64 1.96 -8.66
CA LEU A 283 4.55 2.88 -8.95
C LEU A 283 3.21 2.20 -8.71
N HIS A 284 2.26 2.91 -8.09
CA HIS A 284 0.97 2.36 -7.71
C HIS A 284 -0.17 3.32 -8.00
N PHE A 285 -1.21 2.85 -8.69
CA PHE A 285 -2.44 3.60 -8.82
C PHE A 285 -3.24 3.58 -7.51
N ILE A 286 -3.82 4.72 -7.17
CA ILE A 286 -4.74 4.90 -6.04
C ILE A 286 -5.98 5.60 -6.55
N THR A 287 -7.17 5.05 -6.24
CA THR A 287 -8.44 5.67 -6.62
C THR A 287 -9.03 6.45 -5.44
N GLN A 288 -9.38 7.71 -5.65
CA GLN A 288 -10.16 8.49 -4.71
C GLN A 288 -11.64 8.11 -4.81
N CYS A 289 -12.40 8.26 -3.73
CA CYS A 289 -13.82 7.85 -3.71
C CYS A 289 -14.74 8.71 -4.61
N ASP A 290 -14.24 9.79 -5.21
CA ASP A 290 -14.91 10.54 -6.27
C ASP A 290 -14.58 10.03 -7.69
N GLY A 291 -13.75 8.98 -7.80
CA GLY A 291 -13.29 8.40 -9.06
C GLY A 291 -11.99 9.01 -9.60
N SER A 292 -11.46 10.08 -9.00
CA SER A 292 -10.17 10.64 -9.41
C SER A 292 -9.05 9.61 -9.24
N LEU A 293 -8.20 9.48 -10.25
CA LEU A 293 -7.06 8.56 -10.23
C LEU A 293 -5.75 9.28 -9.85
N PHE A 294 -4.95 8.64 -9.02
CA PHE A 294 -3.63 9.09 -8.59
C PHE A 294 -2.59 8.01 -8.84
N LEU A 295 -1.35 8.41 -9.03
CA LEU A 295 -0.19 7.53 -9.16
C LEU A 295 0.78 7.89 -8.04
N ALA A 296 1.10 6.93 -7.19
CA ALA A 296 2.06 7.08 -6.11
C ALA A 296 3.37 6.39 -6.49
N GLY A 297 4.50 7.03 -6.21
CA GLY A 297 5.83 6.47 -6.47
C GLY A 297 6.73 6.56 -5.26
N THR A 298 7.47 5.48 -4.99
CA THR A 298 8.50 5.46 -3.93
C THR A 298 9.88 5.56 -4.54
N HIS A 299 10.74 6.40 -3.98
CA HIS A 299 12.12 6.56 -4.44
C HIS A 299 13.04 6.97 -3.29
N MET A 300 14.35 6.94 -3.55
CA MET A 300 15.37 7.61 -2.73
C MET A 300 16.02 8.72 -3.57
N ASN A 301 16.23 9.92 -3.01
CA ASN A 301 16.73 11.08 -3.78
C ASN A 301 18.24 11.06 -4.10
N THR A 302 18.91 9.92 -3.93
CA THR A 302 20.34 9.72 -4.20
C THR A 302 20.64 8.25 -4.58
N SER A 303 21.85 7.98 -5.04
CA SER A 303 22.27 6.65 -5.51
C SER A 303 22.38 5.60 -4.39
N VAL A 304 21.74 4.44 -4.61
CA VAL A 304 21.81 3.18 -3.84
C VAL A 304 23.23 2.79 -3.40
N VAL A 305 24.26 3.13 -4.19
CA VAL A 305 25.65 2.68 -3.98
C VAL A 305 26.32 3.33 -2.76
N VAL A 306 25.83 4.48 -2.29
CA VAL A 306 26.49 5.22 -1.19
C VAL A 306 25.70 5.13 0.12
N GLY A 307 24.44 4.69 0.11
CA GLY A 307 23.62 4.59 1.31
C GLY A 307 23.41 5.93 2.03
N ILE A 308 23.52 7.05 1.29
CA ILE A 308 23.32 8.42 1.78
C ILE A 308 22.18 8.98 0.95
N GLY A 309 20.95 8.96 1.45
CA GLY A 309 19.77 9.42 0.73
C GLY A 309 18.56 9.58 1.65
N GLU A 310 17.57 10.30 1.17
CA GLU A 310 16.28 10.46 1.82
C GLU A 310 15.21 9.69 1.05
N ASP A 311 14.34 9.03 1.78
CA ASP A 311 13.32 8.10 1.30
C ASP A 311 11.98 8.82 1.14
N TRP A 312 11.43 8.85 -0.07
CA TRP A 312 10.25 9.66 -0.39
C TRP A 312 9.12 8.85 -0.99
N LEU A 313 7.90 9.32 -0.70
CA LEU A 313 6.68 8.98 -1.42
C LEU A 313 6.19 10.23 -2.16
N ASP A 314 6.14 10.14 -3.47
CA ASP A 314 5.58 11.15 -4.35
C ASP A 314 4.17 10.76 -4.79
N LEU A 315 3.30 11.75 -4.94
CA LEU A 315 1.93 11.57 -5.39
C LEU A 315 1.61 12.46 -6.58
N PHE A 316 1.14 11.84 -7.65
CA PHE A 316 0.74 12.49 -8.88
C PHE A 316 -0.76 12.33 -9.10
N ARG A 317 -1.46 13.43 -9.39
CA ARG A 317 -2.80 13.36 -9.95
C ARG A 317 -2.70 12.96 -11.42
N VAL A 318 -3.46 11.94 -11.81
CA VAL A 318 -3.56 11.49 -13.20
C VAL A 318 -4.69 12.24 -13.87
N THR A 319 -4.38 12.94 -14.97
CA THR A 319 -5.32 13.77 -15.72
C THR A 319 -5.34 13.38 -17.19
N ASP A 320 -6.45 13.66 -17.86
CA ASP A 320 -6.56 13.52 -19.31
C ASP A 320 -6.62 14.92 -19.90
N ALA A 321 -5.61 15.28 -20.69
CA ALA A 321 -5.59 16.52 -21.45
C ALA A 321 -5.55 16.16 -22.94
N ASN A 322 -6.68 16.28 -23.61
CA ASN A 322 -6.83 16.03 -25.06
C ASN A 322 -6.49 14.59 -25.49
N GLY A 323 -6.83 13.58 -24.69
CA GLY A 323 -6.54 12.18 -24.98
C GLY A 323 -5.11 11.77 -24.63
N GLN A 324 -4.37 12.60 -23.90
CA GLN A 324 -3.04 12.28 -23.36
C GLN A 324 -3.07 12.26 -21.84
N VAL A 325 -2.40 11.26 -21.26
CA VAL A 325 -2.24 11.16 -19.82
C VAL A 325 -1.26 12.23 -19.35
N GLY A 326 -1.71 13.08 -18.43
CA GLY A 326 -0.90 14.09 -17.75
C GLY A 326 -0.71 13.72 -16.28
N LEU A 327 0.49 14.00 -15.75
CA LEU A 327 0.81 13.85 -14.33
C LEU A 327 1.09 15.22 -13.71
N THR A 328 0.41 15.50 -12.60
CA THR A 328 0.64 16.69 -11.78
C THR A 328 1.03 16.25 -10.37
N LYS A 329 2.23 16.60 -9.90
CA LYS A 329 2.66 16.34 -8.52
C LYS A 329 1.83 17.17 -7.56
N VAL A 330 1.15 16.49 -6.62
CA VAL A 330 0.18 17.11 -5.68
C VAL A 330 0.53 16.88 -4.22
N ALA A 331 1.37 15.90 -3.91
CA ALA A 331 1.92 15.71 -2.57
C ALA A 331 3.30 15.03 -2.67
N LYS A 332 4.10 15.21 -1.62
CA LYS A 332 5.40 14.58 -1.40
C LYS A 332 5.56 14.38 0.09
N LYS A 333 6.03 13.20 0.51
CA LYS A 333 6.21 12.86 1.92
C LYS A 333 7.56 12.18 2.13
N HIS A 334 8.36 12.75 3.03
CA HIS A 334 9.56 12.08 3.52
C HIS A 334 9.15 10.97 4.49
N LEU A 335 9.69 9.77 4.29
CA LEU A 335 9.39 8.58 5.08
C LEU A 335 10.71 7.97 5.56
N TYR A 336 11.04 8.15 6.83
CA TYR A 336 12.27 7.64 7.43
C TYR A 336 12.25 6.12 7.52
N CYS A 337 13.16 5.49 6.78
CA CYS A 337 13.37 4.05 6.80
C CYS A 337 14.20 3.55 8.01
N GLY A 338 14.41 4.35 9.06
CA GLY A 338 15.23 3.96 10.19
C GLY A 338 14.93 4.68 11.48
N TYR A 339 15.39 4.12 12.59
CA TYR A 339 15.27 4.70 13.93
C TYR A 339 16.65 4.88 14.56
N PRO A 340 17.00 6.07 15.08
CA PRO A 340 18.22 6.20 15.85
C PRO A 340 18.12 5.36 17.13
N SER A 341 18.90 4.26 17.21
CA SER A 341 19.06 3.45 18.43
C SER A 341 20.48 3.61 18.97
N PRO A 342 20.65 3.99 20.26
CA PRO A 342 21.96 4.08 20.90
C PRO A 342 22.70 2.73 20.82
N ASN A 343 24.00 2.79 20.54
CA ASN A 343 24.92 1.63 20.43
C ASN A 343 24.78 0.76 19.15
N TYR A 344 23.92 1.14 18.21
CA TYR A 344 23.80 0.46 16.91
C TYR A 344 24.28 1.35 15.77
N GLY A 345 24.99 0.75 14.81
CA GLY A 345 25.39 1.43 13.58
C GLY A 345 24.18 1.69 12.66
N THR A 346 24.37 2.57 11.69
CA THR A 346 23.32 3.00 10.74
C THR A 346 22.62 1.81 10.05
N GLY A 347 23.37 0.82 9.54
CA GLY A 347 22.78 -0.33 8.86
C GLY A 347 21.89 -1.23 9.72
N ALA A 348 22.13 -1.30 11.03
CA ALA A 348 21.26 -2.04 11.96
C ALA A 348 19.96 -1.27 12.27
N ASN A 349 20.03 0.06 12.16
CA ASN A 349 18.96 0.99 12.46
C ASN A 349 18.10 1.35 11.23
N THR A 350 18.55 1.02 10.02
CA THR A 350 17.78 1.12 8.78
C THR A 350 17.01 -0.19 8.52
N HIS A 351 15.72 -0.08 8.25
CA HIS A 351 14.77 -1.18 8.11
C HIS A 351 14.14 -1.27 6.71
N CYS A 352 14.25 -0.22 5.88
CA CYS A 352 13.81 -0.25 4.50
C CYS A 352 14.67 0.63 3.60
N ASN A 353 14.34 0.64 2.31
CA ASN A 353 14.80 1.58 1.30
C ASN A 353 13.63 1.77 0.31
N MET A 354 13.18 3.01 0.08
CA MET A 354 12.06 3.33 -0.83
C MET A 354 12.43 3.18 -2.31
N ASP A 355 13.72 3.06 -2.62
CA ASP A 355 14.28 2.66 -3.91
C ASP A 355 14.57 1.13 -3.96
N ALA A 356 14.06 0.35 -3.01
CA ALA A 356 14.00 -1.11 -3.11
C ALA A 356 12.56 -1.54 -3.41
N ALA A 357 11.97 -2.42 -2.60
CA ALA A 357 10.59 -2.84 -2.77
C ALA A 357 9.63 -1.95 -1.97
N GLY A 358 9.04 -0.96 -2.65
CA GLY A 358 7.93 -0.14 -2.16
C GLY A 358 6.55 -0.68 -2.55
N GLY A 359 5.52 -0.36 -1.78
CA GLY A 359 4.13 -0.71 -2.09
C GLY A 359 3.10 0.13 -1.34
N VAL A 360 1.93 0.33 -1.93
CA VAL A 360 0.80 1.00 -1.26
C VAL A 360 -0.40 0.07 -1.14
N PHE A 361 -1.21 0.29 -0.11
CA PHE A 361 -2.42 -0.47 0.16
C PHE A 361 -3.50 0.40 0.80
N VAL A 362 -4.75 0.10 0.48
CA VAL A 362 -5.91 0.74 1.10
C VAL A 362 -6.68 -0.31 1.90
N ASP A 363 -6.71 -0.12 3.22
CA ASP A 363 -7.38 -1.07 4.12
C ASP A 363 -8.91 -0.95 4.07
N ALA A 364 -9.65 -1.81 4.80
CA ALA A 364 -11.12 -1.75 4.78
C ALA A 364 -11.70 -0.52 5.47
N ALA A 365 -10.89 0.22 6.24
CA ALA A 365 -11.29 1.50 6.81
C ALA A 365 -11.02 2.67 5.84
N GLY A 366 -10.48 2.42 4.65
CA GLY A 366 -10.11 3.45 3.69
C GLY A 366 -8.84 4.22 4.09
N GLN A 367 -8.00 3.62 4.94
CA GLN A 367 -6.71 4.21 5.34
C GLN A 367 -5.62 3.81 4.34
N LEU A 368 -4.75 4.77 4.03
CA LEU A 368 -3.54 4.52 3.26
C LEU A 368 -2.49 3.86 4.14
N LEU A 369 -1.98 2.73 3.70
CA LEU A 369 -0.78 2.08 4.22
C LEU A 369 0.29 2.08 3.13
N VAL A 370 1.52 2.35 3.52
CA VAL A 370 2.69 2.28 2.64
C VAL A 370 3.68 1.30 3.25
N TYR A 371 4.26 0.47 2.41
CA TYR A 371 5.21 -0.55 2.81
C TYR A 371 6.51 -0.33 2.06
N ALA A 372 7.62 -0.63 2.73
CA ALA A 372 8.92 -0.70 2.09
C ALA A 372 9.75 -1.82 2.72
N SER A 373 10.56 -2.50 1.91
CA SER A 373 11.59 -3.43 2.38
C SER A 373 12.98 -2.85 2.18
N GLU A 374 13.98 -3.49 2.78
CA GLU A 374 15.37 -3.32 2.35
C GLU A 374 15.64 -4.02 0.99
N HIS A 375 16.82 -3.81 0.42
CA HIS A 375 17.28 -4.55 -0.77
C HIS A 375 17.68 -6.00 -0.46
N ASP A 376 18.25 -6.24 0.72
CA ASP A 376 18.92 -7.49 1.10
C ASP A 376 18.07 -8.37 2.05
N ASN A 377 18.68 -9.43 2.60
CA ASN A 377 18.13 -10.23 3.70
C ASN A 377 18.88 -9.96 5.04
N SER A 378 19.27 -8.70 5.28
CA SER A 378 20.20 -8.33 6.35
C SER A 378 19.57 -8.24 7.75
N GLY A 379 18.27 -8.53 7.86
CA GLY A 379 17.53 -8.53 9.10
C GLY A 379 17.94 -9.61 10.09
N PRO A 380 17.62 -9.43 11.39
CA PRO A 380 17.93 -10.41 12.42
C PRO A 380 17.33 -11.79 12.11
N GLY A 381 18.10 -12.85 12.33
CA GLY A 381 17.67 -14.22 12.01
C GLY A 381 17.60 -14.52 10.51
N ASN A 382 18.39 -13.83 9.68
CA ASN A 382 18.39 -13.97 8.21
C ASN A 382 17.00 -13.68 7.64
N SER A 383 16.46 -12.51 8.00
CA SER A 383 15.13 -12.06 7.60
C SER A 383 15.22 -10.83 6.71
N VAL A 384 14.14 -10.53 6.01
CA VAL A 384 13.99 -9.24 5.31
C VAL A 384 13.44 -8.23 6.30
N LYS A 385 14.11 -7.09 6.47
CA LYS A 385 13.58 -5.93 7.20
C LYS A 385 12.58 -5.18 6.32
N MET A 386 11.53 -4.69 6.97
CA MET A 386 10.49 -3.91 6.32
C MET A 386 9.94 -2.85 7.27
N MET A 387 9.13 -1.93 6.74
CA MET A 387 8.35 -0.98 7.53
C MET A 387 6.92 -0.86 6.98
N GLU A 388 5.96 -0.62 7.88
CA GLU A 388 4.58 -0.21 7.56
C GLU A 388 4.38 1.25 7.99
N PHE A 389 4.22 2.14 7.03
CA PHE A 389 3.82 3.52 7.25
C PHE A 389 2.30 3.63 7.16
N ARG A 390 1.73 4.44 8.04
CA ARG A 390 0.30 4.51 8.32
C ARG A 390 -0.09 5.94 8.70
N SER A 391 -1.37 6.26 8.72
CA SER A 391 -1.83 7.56 9.22
C SER A 391 -1.36 7.82 10.66
N ILE A 392 -1.07 9.08 10.98
CA ILE A 392 -0.81 9.56 12.35
C ILE A 392 -1.94 9.14 13.32
N PHE A 393 -3.18 9.07 12.82
CA PHE A 393 -4.34 8.56 13.57
C PHE A 393 -4.75 7.18 13.03
N PRO A 394 -4.13 6.09 13.52
CA PRO A 394 -4.17 4.77 12.88
C PRO A 394 -5.50 4.02 12.97
N VAL A 395 -6.42 4.52 13.80
CA VAL A 395 -7.67 3.84 14.11
C VAL A 395 -8.78 4.87 14.06
N PRO A 396 -9.92 4.58 13.43
CA PRO A 396 -11.08 5.45 13.51
C PRO A 396 -11.41 5.80 14.96
N GLN A 397 -11.54 7.09 15.26
CA GLN A 397 -11.73 7.60 16.62
C GLN A 397 -12.84 6.86 17.38
N GLN A 398 -13.95 6.58 16.70
CA GLN A 398 -15.09 5.87 17.29
C GLN A 398 -14.75 4.45 17.75
N LYS A 399 -13.84 3.76 17.07
CA LYS A 399 -13.40 2.40 17.44
C LYS A 399 -12.50 2.42 18.66
N CYS A 400 -11.47 3.26 18.68
CA CYS A 400 -10.54 3.34 19.81
C CYS A 400 -11.16 3.96 21.08
N LEU A 401 -12.23 4.76 20.95
CA LEU A 401 -12.99 5.27 22.11
C LEU A 401 -13.93 4.24 22.75
N THR A 402 -14.16 3.08 22.12
CA THR A 402 -15.11 2.06 22.59
C THR A 402 -14.46 0.71 22.89
N ASP A 403 -13.29 0.43 22.34
CA ASP A 403 -12.57 -0.84 22.52
C ASP A 403 -11.12 -0.59 22.96
N ILE A 404 -10.72 -1.17 24.10
CA ILE A 404 -9.36 -1.06 24.63
C ILE A 404 -8.34 -1.74 23.72
N GLN A 405 -8.70 -2.79 22.98
CA GLN A 405 -7.79 -3.43 22.02
C GLN A 405 -7.46 -2.52 20.82
N SER A 406 -8.26 -1.48 20.63
CA SER A 406 -8.07 -0.46 19.61
C SER A 406 -7.41 0.81 20.15
N ALA A 407 -7.10 0.85 21.45
CA ALA A 407 -6.48 2.00 22.11
C ALA A 407 -4.98 2.07 21.82
N TRP A 408 -4.47 3.30 21.77
CA TRP A 408 -3.07 3.57 21.49
C TRP A 408 -2.59 4.88 22.12
N ALA A 409 -1.29 4.97 22.32
CA ALA A 409 -0.59 6.21 22.60
C ALA A 409 0.69 6.26 21.76
N GLU A 410 1.05 7.45 21.28
CA GLU A 410 2.29 7.66 20.55
C GLU A 410 3.08 8.79 21.22
N LEU A 411 4.31 8.48 21.62
CA LEU A 411 5.23 9.40 22.28
C LEU A 411 6.18 9.98 21.23
N TYR A 412 6.53 11.27 21.31
CA TYR A 412 7.44 11.94 20.38
C TYR A 412 8.63 12.55 21.10
N ASP A 413 9.81 12.46 20.48
CA ASP A 413 11.03 13.09 20.98
C ASP A 413 10.88 14.63 20.98
N ASP A 414 10.26 15.20 19.93
CA ASP A 414 10.05 16.66 19.81
C ASP A 414 8.63 17.13 20.17
N SER A 415 8.55 18.37 20.63
CA SER A 415 7.33 18.95 21.23
C SER A 415 6.26 19.39 20.21
N ASP A 416 6.60 19.41 18.93
CA ASP A 416 5.76 19.68 17.76
C ASP A 416 5.40 18.40 16.99
N PHE A 417 5.59 17.24 17.62
CA PHE A 417 5.25 15.93 17.07
C PHE A 417 6.11 15.51 15.86
N SER A 418 7.34 16.05 15.75
CA SER A 418 8.34 15.61 14.78
C SER A 418 9.37 14.64 15.36
N ASP A 419 10.36 14.31 14.52
CA ASP A 419 11.44 13.36 14.79
C ASP A 419 10.89 11.96 15.11
N ARG A 420 11.61 11.20 15.93
CA ARG A 420 11.25 9.84 16.30
C ARG A 420 9.99 9.82 17.16
N GLY A 421 9.02 9.01 16.73
CA GLY A 421 7.89 8.60 17.56
C GLY A 421 8.04 7.15 18.07
N LEU A 422 7.50 6.87 19.25
CA LEU A 422 7.30 5.51 19.78
C LEU A 422 5.81 5.21 19.86
N MET A 423 5.34 4.31 19.00
CA MET A 423 3.96 3.82 18.99
C MET A 423 3.73 2.75 20.05
N ILE A 424 2.63 2.88 20.79
CA ILE A 424 2.25 1.99 21.88
C ILE A 424 0.79 1.59 21.71
N ASP A 425 0.60 0.45 21.05
CA ASP A 425 -0.70 -0.19 20.91
C ASP A 425 -1.04 -1.01 22.13
N TYR A 426 -2.26 -0.84 22.68
CA TYR A 426 -2.69 -1.66 23.81
C TYR A 426 -2.69 -3.15 23.46
N ALA A 427 -3.16 -3.50 22.26
CA ALA A 427 -3.22 -4.89 21.80
C ALA A 427 -1.85 -5.58 21.69
N ASP A 428 -0.75 -4.82 21.61
CA ASP A 428 0.62 -5.34 21.61
C ASP A 428 1.39 -4.97 22.89
N TYR A 429 0.74 -4.33 23.87
CA TYR A 429 1.40 -3.70 25.00
C TYR A 429 2.27 -4.67 25.82
N SER A 430 1.82 -5.92 25.97
CA SER A 430 2.56 -6.95 26.71
C SER A 430 3.80 -7.49 26.00
N LEU A 431 4.02 -7.14 24.73
CA LEU A 431 5.15 -7.64 23.93
C LEU A 431 6.44 -6.84 24.15
N ARG A 432 6.38 -5.69 24.83
CA ARG A 432 7.53 -4.82 25.11
C ARG A 432 7.61 -4.43 26.58
N ARG A 433 8.80 -4.00 27.00
CA ARG A 433 9.10 -3.53 28.37
C ARG A 433 8.80 -2.05 28.54
N TYR A 434 7.53 -1.67 28.48
CA TYR A 434 7.10 -0.28 28.70
C TYR A 434 7.25 0.20 30.14
N ASP A 435 7.66 -0.68 31.06
CA ASP A 435 8.17 -0.34 32.39
C ASP A 435 9.57 0.31 32.34
N ASN A 436 10.28 0.26 31.21
CA ASN A 436 11.53 0.98 31.02
C ASN A 436 11.75 1.33 29.54
N LEU A 437 11.41 2.57 29.17
CA LEU A 437 11.49 3.06 27.80
C LEU A 437 12.93 3.16 27.25
N LYS A 438 13.97 3.10 28.09
CA LYS A 438 15.36 3.04 27.61
C LYS A 438 15.64 1.71 26.88
N ASN A 439 14.90 0.66 27.21
CA ASN A 439 14.98 -0.64 26.54
C ASN A 439 14.08 -0.75 25.31
N VAL A 440 13.23 0.25 25.06
CA VAL A 440 12.32 0.30 23.92
C VAL A 440 12.86 1.32 22.93
N GLU A 441 13.58 0.86 21.92
CA GLU A 441 14.17 1.70 20.85
C GLU A 441 15.10 2.81 21.37
N GLY A 442 15.57 2.73 22.62
CA GLY A 442 16.35 3.79 23.25
C GLY A 442 15.57 5.10 23.40
N PHE A 443 14.24 5.02 23.65
CA PHE A 443 13.37 6.19 23.78
C PHE A 443 13.65 6.94 25.09
N GLY A 444 13.39 6.32 26.24
CA GLY A 444 13.71 6.89 27.56
C GLY A 444 13.18 8.31 27.81
N ASP A 445 13.92 9.06 28.63
CA ASP A 445 13.63 10.43 29.11
C ASP A 445 13.71 11.50 28.00
N LYS A 446 13.00 11.29 26.89
CA LYS A 446 13.00 12.15 25.71
C LYS A 446 11.62 12.59 25.25
N THR A 447 10.56 12.10 25.91
CA THR A 447 9.21 12.42 25.46
C THR A 447 8.89 13.90 25.67
N SER A 448 8.68 14.62 24.58
CA SER A 448 8.28 16.04 24.58
C SER A 448 6.86 16.26 24.09
N ALA A 449 6.25 15.29 23.41
CA ALA A 449 4.83 15.32 23.06
C ALA A 449 4.20 13.93 23.06
N VAL A 450 2.86 13.89 23.16
CA VAL A 450 2.08 12.65 23.11
C VAL A 450 0.78 12.84 22.35
N ARG A 451 0.43 11.84 21.53
CA ARG A 451 -0.93 11.66 20.95
C ARG A 451 -1.55 10.40 21.53
N TRP A 452 -2.86 10.38 21.70
CA TRP A 452 -3.54 9.21 22.25
C TRP A 452 -4.98 9.05 21.78
N CYS A 453 -5.45 7.81 21.81
CA CYS A 453 -6.87 7.47 21.82
C CYS A 453 -7.14 6.34 22.81
N ILE A 454 -7.93 6.63 23.85
CA ILE A 454 -8.17 5.78 25.01
C ILE A 454 -9.68 5.73 25.28
N PRO A 455 -10.29 4.53 25.41
CA PRO A 455 -11.72 4.41 25.66
C PRO A 455 -12.11 4.86 27.07
N ALA A 456 -13.41 5.10 27.27
CA ALA A 456 -13.96 5.37 28.58
C ALA A 456 -13.61 4.25 29.59
N GLY A 457 -13.41 4.62 30.86
CA GLY A 457 -13.00 3.71 31.92
C GLY A 457 -11.50 3.35 31.93
N TRP A 458 -10.72 3.86 30.98
CA TRP A 458 -9.27 3.67 30.89
C TRP A 458 -8.51 4.99 30.88
N ARG A 459 -7.24 4.94 31.25
CA ARG A 459 -6.27 6.03 31.13
C ARG A 459 -4.94 5.49 30.60
N VAL A 460 -4.20 6.30 29.86
CA VAL A 460 -2.75 6.08 29.67
C VAL A 460 -1.99 6.98 30.63
N ARG A 461 -0.99 6.43 31.32
CA ARG A 461 -0.15 7.15 32.29
C ARG A 461 1.30 7.14 31.87
N LEU A 462 1.91 8.33 31.83
CA LEU A 462 3.33 8.55 31.58
C LEU A 462 4.01 8.86 32.91
N TYR A 463 5.02 8.09 33.29
CA TYR A 463 5.74 8.18 34.57
C TYR A 463 7.13 8.78 34.40
N ASP A 464 7.55 9.60 35.36
CA ASP A 464 8.88 10.23 35.43
C ASP A 464 10.00 9.19 35.57
N ASP A 465 9.72 8.10 36.29
CA ASP A 465 10.68 7.03 36.57
C ASP A 465 10.30 5.71 35.90
N ASP A 466 11.29 4.83 35.75
CA ASP A 466 11.07 3.43 35.36
C ASP A 466 10.27 2.65 36.43
N GLY A 467 9.70 1.51 36.02
CA GLY A 467 8.89 0.66 36.90
C GLY A 467 7.56 1.31 37.32
N PHE A 468 7.06 2.30 36.57
CA PHE A 468 5.82 3.03 36.85
C PHE A 468 5.83 3.79 38.18
N ARG A 469 6.95 4.47 38.47
CA ARG A 469 7.19 5.17 39.74
C ARG A 469 7.18 6.70 39.58
N ASP A 470 7.14 7.36 40.72
CA ASP A 470 7.17 8.82 40.88
C ASP A 470 5.98 9.55 40.22
N ARG A 471 6.16 10.84 39.88
CA ARG A 471 5.17 11.70 39.25
C ARG A 471 4.70 11.11 37.94
N TYR A 472 3.44 11.37 37.61
CA TYR A 472 2.88 10.97 36.32
C TYR A 472 1.96 12.02 35.73
N LYS A 473 1.80 11.95 34.41
CA LYS A 473 0.69 12.56 33.66
C LYS A 473 -0.24 11.47 33.19
N GLU A 474 -1.53 11.78 33.12
CA GLU A 474 -2.52 10.84 32.65
C GLU A 474 -3.45 11.47 31.61
N PHE A 475 -3.85 10.65 30.65
CA PHE A 475 -4.62 11.06 29.49
C PHE A 475 -5.79 10.11 29.27
N THR A 476 -6.92 10.67 28.83
CA THR A 476 -8.19 9.97 28.59
C THR A 476 -8.83 10.49 27.31
N GLY A 477 -9.76 9.71 26.73
CA GLY A 477 -10.40 10.07 25.47
C GLY A 477 -9.40 10.14 24.32
N THR A 478 -9.53 11.13 23.46
CA THR A 478 -8.62 11.38 22.33
C THR A 478 -8.00 12.75 22.43
N GLY A 479 -6.71 12.86 22.10
CA GLY A 479 -6.08 14.16 22.07
C GLY A 479 -4.60 14.11 21.76
N GLU A 480 -4.00 15.28 21.86
CA GLU A 480 -2.58 15.50 21.73
C GLU A 480 -2.11 16.54 22.76
N GLN A 481 -0.87 16.42 23.23
CA GLN A 481 -0.32 17.28 24.27
C GLN A 481 1.17 17.49 24.05
N ASN A 482 1.56 18.76 23.92
CA ASN A 482 2.94 19.20 24.11
C ASN A 482 3.27 19.13 25.61
N LEU A 483 4.23 18.28 26.00
CA LEU A 483 4.55 18.02 27.40
C LEU A 483 5.36 19.14 28.06
N ASN A 484 6.05 19.98 27.29
CA ASN A 484 6.67 21.21 27.79
C ASN A 484 5.62 22.14 28.39
N ALA A 485 4.49 22.32 27.69
CA ALA A 485 3.39 23.18 28.14
C ALA A 485 2.75 22.74 29.49
N VAL A 486 2.96 21.50 29.92
CA VAL A 486 2.44 20.95 31.19
C VAL A 486 3.53 20.57 32.20
N GLY A 487 4.77 21.02 31.96
CA GLY A 487 5.91 20.83 32.85
C GLY A 487 6.38 19.38 32.97
N PHE A 488 6.27 18.60 31.89
CA PHE A 488 6.60 17.17 31.84
C PHE A 488 7.49 16.80 30.64
N ASN A 489 8.31 17.75 30.16
CA ASN A 489 9.25 17.56 29.05
C ASN A 489 10.41 16.65 29.43
N ASP A 490 10.78 15.70 28.56
CA ASP A 490 11.93 14.81 28.74
C ASP A 490 11.93 14.06 30.07
N LYS A 491 10.72 13.67 30.51
CA LYS A 491 10.51 12.99 31.79
C LYS A 491 10.06 11.55 31.67
N THR A 492 9.38 11.18 30.59
CA THR A 492 8.72 9.88 30.57
C THR A 492 9.73 8.73 30.46
N SER A 493 9.92 7.97 31.54
CA SER A 493 10.74 6.75 31.57
C SER A 493 9.92 5.45 31.50
N SER A 494 8.62 5.50 31.82
CA SER A 494 7.73 4.36 31.68
C SER A 494 6.28 4.77 31.41
N VAL A 495 5.50 3.88 30.83
CA VAL A 495 4.13 4.16 30.38
C VAL A 495 3.24 2.94 30.57
N ARG A 496 2.01 3.13 31.06
CA ARG A 496 1.02 2.04 31.18
C ARG A 496 -0.41 2.48 30.95
N PHE A 497 -1.22 1.55 30.48
CA PHE A 497 -2.68 1.66 30.46
C PHE A 497 -3.25 1.20 31.80
N VAL A 498 -4.19 1.97 32.36
CA VAL A 498 -4.80 1.73 33.68
C VAL A 498 -6.31 1.74 33.54
N TYR A 499 -6.96 0.65 33.96
CA TYR A 499 -8.40 0.61 34.14
C TYR A 499 -8.78 1.35 35.42
N VAL A 500 -9.74 2.26 35.33
CA VAL A 500 -10.17 3.13 36.45
C VAL A 500 -11.66 3.00 36.77
N GLY A 501 -12.39 2.12 36.08
CA GLY A 501 -13.84 2.01 36.21
C GLY A 501 -14.58 3.12 35.44
N ASN A 502 -15.86 2.86 35.13
CA ASN A 502 -16.74 3.83 34.50
C ASN A 502 -17.38 4.76 35.52
#